data_AF-A0A073K291-F1
#
_entry.id   AF-A0A073K291-F1
#
_cell.length_a   1.000
_cell.length_b   1.000
_cell.length_c   1.000
_cell.angle_alpha   90.00
_cell.angle_beta   90.00
_cell.angle_gamma   90.00
#
_symmetry.space_group_name_H-M   'P 1'
#
loop_
_entity.id
_entity.type
_entity.pdbx_description
1 polymer ?
#
loop_
_entity_poly.entity_id
_entity_poly.type
_entity_poly.pdbx_seq_one_letter_code
_entity_poly.pdbx_strand_id
1 'polypeptide(L)' 'MMLRELKQAFLMKKGYVPESMDELLDFARHHYLSGKICLSDYRTLIRELEISGAKIPEENIVTEA' A
#
# COMPACT_ATOMS: atom_id res chain seq x y z
N MET A 1 -5.28 9.90 2.85
CA MET A 1 -5.59 8.48 3.09
C MET A 1 -4.43 7.83 3.81
N MET A 2 -4.71 7.26 4.97
CA MET A 2 -3.74 6.55 5.82
C MET A 2 -3.80 5.03 5.64
N LEU A 3 -2.74 4.32 6.05
CA LEU A 3 -2.67 2.85 5.98
C LEU A 3 -3.86 2.18 6.69
N ARG A 4 -4.28 2.72 7.84
CA ARG A 4 -5.46 2.23 8.59
C ARG A 4 -6.75 2.34 7.77
N GLU A 5 -6.93 3.43 7.05
CA GLU A 5 -8.10 3.63 6.17
C GLU A 5 -8.05 2.67 4.98
N LEU A 6 -6.86 2.42 4.42
CA LEU A 6 -6.67 1.44 3.36
C LEU A 6 -7.01 0.02 3.81
N LYS A 7 -6.56 -0.38 5.00
CA LYS A 7 -6.90 -1.68 5.61
C LYS A 7 -8.41 -1.82 5.84
N GLN A 8 -9.05 -0.78 6.36
CA GLN A 8 -10.51 -0.74 6.53
C GLN A 8 -11.24 -0.85 5.19
N ALA A 9 -10.83 -0.07 4.19
CA ALA A 9 -11.42 -0.10 2.85
C ALA A 9 -11.21 -1.46 2.16
N PHE A 10 -10.05 -2.08 2.35
CA PHE A 10 -9.75 -3.42 1.88
C PHE A 10 -10.68 -4.43 2.55
N LEU A 11 -10.78 -4.43 3.88
CA LEU A 11 -11.67 -5.31 4.64
C LEU A 11 -13.13 -5.14 4.23
N MET A 12 -13.61 -3.91 4.07
CA MET A 12 -14.98 -3.65 3.61
C MET A 12 -15.23 -4.14 2.19
N LYS A 13 -14.22 -4.07 1.31
CA LYS A 13 -14.37 -4.41 -0.11
C LYS A 13 -14.16 -5.90 -0.40
N LYS A 14 -13.22 -6.53 0.30
CA LYS A 14 -12.81 -7.92 0.12
C LYS A 14 -13.46 -8.86 1.12
N GLY A 15 -13.87 -8.36 2.28
CA GLY A 15 -14.46 -9.15 3.37
C GLY A 15 -13.44 -9.85 4.27
N TYR A 16 -12.14 -9.64 4.04
CA TYR A 16 -11.06 -10.23 4.84
C TYR A 16 -9.97 -9.21 5.16
N VAL A 17 -9.20 -9.50 6.22
CA VAL A 17 -8.04 -8.67 6.60
C VAL A 17 -6.89 -9.08 5.69
N PRO A 18 -6.21 -8.12 5.05
CA PRO A 18 -5.07 -8.42 4.19
C PRO A 18 -4.00 -9.16 5.00
N GLU A 19 -3.61 -10.35 4.55
CA GLU A 19 -2.59 -11.17 5.20
C GLU A 19 -1.18 -10.68 4.84
N SER A 20 -1.03 -10.09 3.65
CA SER A 20 0.24 -9.55 3.16
C SER A 20 0.10 -8.07 2.82
N MET A 21 1.16 -7.30 3.09
CA MET A 21 1.20 -5.90 2.68
C MET A 21 1.21 -5.72 1.16
N ASP A 22 1.65 -6.73 0.40
CA ASP A 22 1.52 -6.80 -1.06
C ASP A 22 0.08 -6.66 -1.54
N GLU A 23 -0.89 -7.27 -0.85
CA GLU A 23 -2.30 -7.11 -1.20
C GLU A 23 -2.79 -5.68 -0.97
N LEU A 24 -2.29 -5.03 0.10
CA LEU A 24 -2.58 -3.62 0.36
C LEU A 24 -1.91 -2.71 -0.67
N LEU A 25 -0.68 -3.02 -1.10
CA LEU A 25 0.03 -2.31 -2.17
C LEU A 25 -0.77 -2.35 -3.48
N ASP A 26 -1.22 -3.53 -3.87
CA ASP A 26 -2.01 -3.71 -5.08
C ASP A 26 -3.35 -2.95 -4.99
N PHE A 27 -4.00 -3.01 -3.83
CA PHE A 27 -5.23 -2.29 -3.58
C PHE A 27 -5.06 -0.76 -3.59
N ALA A 28 -3.98 -0.25 -2.98
CA ALA A 28 -3.63 1.17 -3.02
C ALA A 28 -3.38 1.64 -4.45
N ARG A 29 -2.66 0.83 -5.24
CA ARG A 29 -2.38 1.11 -6.64
C ARG A 29 -3.66 1.17 -7.46
N HIS A 30 -4.57 0.22 -7.25
CA HIS A 30 -5.87 0.21 -7.90
C HIS A 30 -6.70 1.45 -7.56
N HIS A 31 -6.68 1.89 -6.30
CA HIS A 31 -7.33 3.12 -5.87
C HIS A 31 -6.72 4.37 -6.53
N TYR A 32 -5.39 4.43 -6.64
CA TYR A 32 -4.69 5.53 -7.29
C TYR A 32 -5.02 5.60 -8.80
N LEU A 33 -4.93 4.46 -9.49
CA LEU A 33 -5.26 4.35 -10.93
C LEU A 33 -6.74 4.65 -11.21
N SER A 34 -7.64 4.28 -10.30
CA SER A 34 -9.06 4.60 -10.39
C SER A 34 -9.38 6.07 -10.05
N GLY A 35 -8.39 6.88 -9.67
CA GLY A 35 -8.60 8.28 -9.25
C GLY A 35 -9.31 8.44 -7.90
N LYS A 36 -9.35 7.38 -7.08
CA LYS A 36 -9.98 7.43 -5.74
C LYS A 36 -9.10 8.10 -4.69
N ILE A 37 -7.79 8.12 -4.92
CA ILE A 37 -6.81 8.74 -4.03
C ILE A 37 -5.83 9.57 -4.85
N CYS A 38 -5.29 10.62 -4.22
CA CYS A 38 -4.30 11.47 -4.85
C CYS A 38 -2.90 10.84 -4.79
N LEU A 39 -1.97 11.32 -5.62
CA LEU A 39 -0.57 10.86 -5.60
C LEU A 39 0.08 11.02 -4.21
N SER A 40 -0.24 12.10 -3.50
CA SER A 40 0.25 12.34 -2.13
C SER A 40 -0.21 11.27 -1.15
N ASP A 41 -1.47 10.85 -1.26
CA ASP A 41 -2.03 9.76 -0.46
C ASP A 41 -1.39 8.44 -0.82
N TYR A 42 -1.25 8.16 -2.12
CA TYR A 42 -0.59 6.96 -2.59
C TYR A 42 0.84 6.86 -2.07
N ARG A 43 1.66 7.91 -2.21
CA ARG A 43 3.02 7.96 -1.66
C ARG A 43 3.06 7.71 -0.14
N THR A 44 2.11 8.27 0.59
CA THR A 44 2.02 8.05 2.04
C THR A 44 1.73 6.58 2.35
N LEU A 45 0.79 5.97 1.61
CA LEU A 45 0.47 4.54 1.75
C LEU A 45 1.68 3.66 1.43
N ILE A 46 2.38 3.92 0.32
CA ILE A 46 3.59 3.20 -0.08
C ILE A 46 4.62 3.22 1.05
N ARG A 47 4.93 4.40 1.60
CA ARG A 47 5.90 4.55 2.68
C ARG A 47 5.50 3.78 3.96
N GLU A 48 4.22 3.84 4.33
CA GLU A 48 3.70 3.12 5.49
C GLU A 48 3.70 1.60 5.30
N LEU A 49 3.47 1.15 4.05
CA LEU A 49 3.54 -0.25 3.65
C LEU A 49 4.99 -0.73 3.78
N GLU A 50 5.97 0.01 3.25
CA GLU A 50 7.40 -0.29 3.39
C GLU A 50 7.84 -0.36 4.86
N ILE A 51 7.45 0.63 5.68
CA ILE A 51 7.74 0.65 7.12
C ILE A 51 7.11 -0.56 7.83
N SER A 52 5.93 -1.01 7.38
CA SER A 52 5.26 -2.20 7.92
C SER A 52 5.86 -3.53 7.42
N GLY A 53 6.91 -3.49 6.59
CA GLY A 53 7.57 -4.69 6.05
C GLY A 53 7.02 -5.18 4.71
N ALA A 54 6.27 -4.34 3.98
CA ALA A 54 5.92 -4.64 2.60
C ALA A 54 7.18 -4.68 1.74
N LYS A 55 7.43 -5.83 1.10
CA LYS A 55 8.47 -5.92 0.08
C LYS A 55 7.91 -5.37 -1.22
N ILE A 56 8.04 -4.06 -1.42
CA ILE A 56 8.03 -3.55 -2.79
C ILE A 56 9.17 -4.29 -3.50
N PRO A 57 8.95 -4.89 -4.69
CA PRO A 57 10.04 -5.49 -5.44
C PRO A 57 11.09 -4.41 -5.62
N GLU A 58 12.17 -4.55 -4.86
CA GLU A 58 13.31 -3.66 -4.86
C GLU A 58 13.80 -3.64 -6.30
N GLU A 59 13.57 -2.54 -7.01
CA GLU A 59 14.43 -2.17 -8.10
C GLU A 59 15.77 -1.72 -7.46
N ASN A 60 16.50 -2.72 -6.96
CA ASN A 60 17.95 -2.78 -6.81
C ASN A 60 18.65 -1.49 -6.36
N ILE A 61 18.27 -0.92 -5.21
CA ILE A 61 19.09 0.11 -4.56
C ILE A 61 19.95 -0.56 -3.50
N VAL A 62 21.06 -1.14 -3.99
CA VAL A 62 22.26 -1.39 -3.19
C VAL A 62 22.52 -0.18 -2.29
N THR A 63 22.31 -0.34 -0.98
CA THR A 63 22.92 0.56 -0.01
C THR A 63 23.75 -0.31 0.93
N GLU A 64 24.97 -0.55 0.46
CA GLU A 64 26.12 -0.96 1.23
C GLU A 64 26.35 0.06 2.36
N ALA A 65 26.43 -0.41 3.61
CA ALA A 65 27.05 0.28 4.74
C ALA A 65 27.48 -0.74 5.81
#